data_AF-A0A318NBB5-F1
#
_entry.id   AF-A0A318NBB5-F1
#
_cell.length_a   1.000
_cell.length_b   1.000
_cell.length_c   1.000
_cell.angle_alpha   90.00
_cell.angle_beta   90.00
_cell.angle_gamma   90.00
#
_symmetry.space_group_name_H-M   'P 1'
#
loop_
_entity.id
_entity.type
_entity.pdbx_description
1 polymer ?
#
loop_
_entity_poly.entity_id
_entity_poly.type
_entity_poly.pdbx_seq_one_letter_code
_entity_poly.pdbx_strand_id
1 'polypeptide(L)' 'VAGAPVTAPERPDDETLRAAVAEREAAGRSRRDAITDVATEYALRRRDVYTIVHS' A
#
# COMPACT_ATOMS: atom_id res chain seq x y z
N VAL A 1 0.21 29.11 -9.91
CA VAL A 1 -0.76 28.00 -9.82
C VAL A 1 -0.17 26.83 -10.58
N ALA A 2 0.29 25.78 -9.90
CA ALA A 2 0.75 24.55 -10.54
C ALA A 2 -0.26 23.46 -10.18
N GLY A 3 -1.17 23.18 -11.11
CA GLY A 3 -2.15 22.12 -10.98
C GLY A 3 -1.43 20.78 -10.93
N ALA A 4 -1.63 20.04 -9.84
CA ALA A 4 -1.29 18.64 -9.80
C ALA A 4 -2.05 17.93 -10.94
N PRO A 5 -1.39 17.05 -11.73
CA PRO A 5 -2.14 16.16 -12.59
C PRO A 5 -3.03 15.32 -11.66
N VAL A 6 -4.34 15.46 -11.82
CA VAL A 6 -5.30 14.54 -11.24
C VAL A 6 -5.19 13.28 -12.08
N THR A 7 -4.17 12.48 -11.78
CA THR A 7 -4.09 11.10 -12.28
C THR A 7 -5.39 10.42 -11.84
N ALA A 8 -6.01 9.66 -12.74
CA ALA A 8 -7.08 8.73 -12.40
C ALA A 8 -6.66 7.90 -11.17
N PRO A 9 -7.57 7.26 -10.41
CA PRO A 9 -7.19 6.35 -9.33
C PRO A 9 -6.48 5.13 -9.93
N GLU A 10 -5.24 5.35 -10.33
CA GLU A 10 -4.29 4.39 -10.83
C GLU A 10 -3.86 3.58 -9.62
N ARG A 11 -3.73 2.27 -9.82
CA ARG A 11 -3.25 1.38 -8.77
C ARG A 11 -1.99 2.01 -8.17
N PRO A 12 -1.89 2.16 -6.83
CA PRO A 12 -0.69 2.69 -6.20
C PRO A 12 0.52 1.87 -6.66
N ASP A 13 1.64 2.55 -6.88
CA ASP A 13 2.88 1.86 -7.23
C ASP A 13 3.40 1.00 -6.06
N ASP A 14 4.34 0.13 -6.39
CA ASP A 14 4.90 -0.82 -5.43
C ASP A 14 5.59 -0.12 -4.25
N GLU A 15 6.19 1.06 -4.48
CA GLU A 15 6.83 1.86 -3.44
C GLU A 15 5.81 2.42 -2.45
N THR A 16 4.69 2.96 -2.94
CA THR A 16 3.58 3.44 -2.13
C THR A 16 3.00 2.31 -1.28
N LEU A 17 2.84 1.12 -1.85
CA LEU A 17 2.36 -0.06 -1.12
C LEU A 17 3.32 -0.49 -0.02
N ARG A 18 4.64 -0.47 -0.28
CA ARG A 18 5.66 -0.76 0.74
C ARG A 18 5.66 0.29 1.86
N ALA A 19 5.59 1.58 1.51
CA ALA A 19 5.53 2.67 2.49
C ALA A 19 4.29 2.55 3.40
N ALA A 20 3.11 2.30 2.81
CA ALA A 20 1.86 2.17 3.55
C ALA A 20 1.85 0.98 4.53
N VAL A 21 2.55 -0.12 4.19
CA VAL A 21 2.76 -1.24 5.11
C VAL A 21 3.73 -0.84 6.24
N ALA A 22 4.85 -0.20 5.91
CA ALA A 22 5.84 0.24 6.89
C ALA A 22 5.26 1.24 7.91
N GLU A 23 4.40 2.18 7.47
CA GLU A 23 3.70 3.12 8.35
C GLU A 23 2.81 2.40 9.37
N ARG A 24 2.09 1.36 8.95
CA ARG A 24 1.24 0.56 9.84
C ARG A 24 2.05 -0.29 10.80
N GLU A 25 3.17 -0.85 10.35
CA GLU A 25 4.11 -1.55 11.21
C GLU A 25 4.70 -0.60 12.27
N ALA A 26 5.08 0.62 11.87
CA ALA A 26 5.55 1.66 12.79
C ALA A 26 4.47 2.09 13.80
N ALA A 27 3.20 2.02 13.40
CA ALA A 27 2.05 2.20 14.29
C ALA A 27 1.78 0.98 15.21
N GLY A 28 2.62 -0.05 15.18
CA GLY A 28 2.55 -1.23 16.04
C GLY A 28 1.67 -2.36 15.52
N ARG A 29 1.18 -2.28 14.27
CA ARG A 29 0.46 -3.40 13.66
C ARG A 29 1.42 -4.53 13.29
N SER A 30 0.95 -5.77 13.38
CA SER A 30 1.72 -6.89 12.84
C SER A 30 1.85 -6.76 11.33
N ARG A 31 2.97 -7.19 10.74
CA ARG A 31 3.16 -7.21 9.28
C ARG A 31 1.99 -7.86 8.54
N ARG A 32 1.45 -8.95 9.09
CA ARG A 32 0.31 -9.67 8.53
C ARG A 32 -0.94 -8.79 8.44
N ASP A 33 -1.23 -8.05 9.51
CA ASP A 33 -2.39 -7.18 9.58
C ASP A 33 -2.18 -5.94 8.73
N ALA A 34 -0.98 -5.35 8.76
CA ALA A 34 -0.61 -4.23 7.89
C ALA A 34 -0.81 -4.56 6.40
N ILE A 35 -0.34 -5.73 5.95
CA ILE A 35 -0.56 -6.20 4.57
C ILE A 35 -2.06 -6.40 4.27
N THR A 36 -2.84 -6.89 5.24
CA THR A 36 -4.28 -7.09 5.07
C THR A 36 -5.01 -5.76 4.95
N ASP A 37 -4.70 -4.80 5.83
CA ASP A 37 -5.28 -3.47 5.86
C ASP A 37 -4.98 -2.70 4.57
N VAL A 38 -3.73 -2.74 4.08
CA VAL A 38 -3.33 -2.12 2.80
C VAL A 38 -4.04 -2.78 1.63
N ALA A 39 -4.15 -4.12 1.62
CA ALA A 39 -4.88 -4.80 0.56
C ALA A 39 -6.36 -4.40 0.53
N THR A 40 -7.00 -4.27 1.70
CA THR A 40 -8.39 -3.80 1.80
C THR A 40 -8.54 -2.34 1.37
N GLU A 41 -7.65 -1.45 1.80
CA GLU A 41 -7.68 -0.02 1.48
C GLU A 41 -7.61 0.23 -0.04
N TYR A 42 -6.69 -0.46 -0.72
CA TYR A 42 -6.49 -0.28 -2.16
C TYR A 42 -7.27 -1.27 -3.04
N ALA A 43 -8.19 -2.03 -2.45
CA ALA A 43 -8.97 -3.08 -3.11
C ALA A 43 -8.09 -4.08 -3.91
N LEU A 44 -6.93 -4.43 -3.35
CA LEU A 44 -5.96 -5.35 -3.92
C LEU A 44 -6.11 -6.75 -3.30
N ARG A 45 -5.54 -7.75 -3.98
CA ARG A 45 -5.41 -9.08 -3.38
C ARG A 45 -4.27 -9.03 -2.37
N ARG A 46 -4.51 -9.60 -1.19
CA ARG A 46 -3.50 -9.73 -0.13
C ARG A 46 -2.21 -10.40 -0.61
N ARG A 47 -2.31 -11.38 -1.54
CA ARG A 47 -1.15 -12.07 -2.12
C ARG A 47 -0.27 -11.14 -2.97
N ASP A 48 -0.88 -10.17 -3.66
CA ASP A 48 -0.16 -9.23 -4.51
C ASP A 48 0.66 -8.29 -3.63
N VAL A 49 0.04 -7.73 -2.57
CA VAL A 49 0.74 -6.87 -1.59
C VAL A 49 1.85 -7.63 -0.87
N TYR A 50 1.62 -8.89 -0.47
CA TYR A 50 2.66 -9.73 0.13
C TYR A 50 3.86 -9.88 -0.80
N THR A 51 3.62 -10.14 -2.08
CA THR A 51 4.69 -10.32 -3.08
C THR A 51 5.50 -9.05 -3.25
N ILE A 52 4.84 -7.89 -3.34
CA ILE A 52 5.48 -6.56 -3.48
C ILE A 52 6.33 -6.19 -2.26
N VAL A 53 5.89 -6.56 -1.06
CA VAL A 53 6.65 -6.32 0.18
C VAL A 53 7.86 -7.26 0.31
N HIS A 54 7.83 -8.42 -0.34
CA HIS A 54 8.87 -9.46 -0.25
C HIS A 54 9.72 -9.60 -1.53
N SER A 55 9.56 -8.71 -2.50
CA SER A 55 10.41 -8.58 -3.70
C SER A 55 11.52 -7.58 -3.46
#